data_AF-A0A1H3XZQ0-F1
#
_entry.id   AF-A0A1H3XZQ0-F1
#
_cell.length_a   1.000
_cell.length_b   1.000
_cell.length_c   1.000
_cell.angle_alpha   90.00
_cell.angle_beta   90.00
_cell.angle_gamma   90.00
#
_symmetry.space_group_name_H-M   'P 1'
#
loop_
_entity.id
_entity.type
_entity.pdbx_description
1 polymer ?
#
loop_
_entity_poly.entity_id
_entity_poly.type
_entity_poly.pdbx_seq_one_letter_code
_entity_poly.pdbx_strand_id
1 'polypeptide(L)'
;MGRRSKSDFLKEKGPAVKHCTNCGCRIPLSSEYELCKECMKKELFPKVKDYIIENEYVNEMLLAAELGIDKSIIHEWIHEGHLEYRKNNFPKQ
;
A
#
# COMPACT_ATOMS: atom_id res chain seq x y z
N MET A 1 28.76 42.42 -22.94
CA MET A 1 28.90 40.93 -22.88
C MET A 1 28.26 40.45 -21.58
N GLY A 2 26.97 40.10 -21.61
CA GLY A 2 26.20 39.73 -20.41
C GLY A 2 26.52 38.30 -19.94
N ARG A 3 26.95 38.15 -18.68
CA ARG A 3 27.19 36.85 -18.03
C ARG A 3 25.84 36.14 -17.86
N ARG A 4 25.58 35.09 -18.65
CA ARG A 4 24.42 34.22 -18.42
C ARG A 4 24.76 33.32 -17.24
N SER A 5 24.08 33.54 -16.10
CA SER A 5 24.22 32.74 -14.89
C SER A 5 23.94 31.26 -15.17
N LYS A 6 24.83 30.41 -14.64
CA LYS A 6 24.86 28.95 -14.79
C LYS A 6 23.82 28.24 -13.90
N SER A 7 22.72 28.91 -13.57
CA SER A 7 21.81 28.54 -12.49
C SER A 7 20.38 28.22 -12.96
N ASP A 8 20.22 27.66 -14.16
CA ASP A 8 18.93 27.15 -14.68
C ASP A 8 18.95 25.63 -15.00
N PHE A 9 20.06 24.93 -14.74
CA PHE A 9 20.25 23.52 -15.13
C PHE A 9 19.65 22.49 -14.16
N LEU A 10 18.98 22.92 -13.10
CA LEU A 10 18.26 22.06 -12.18
C LEU A 10 16.75 22.29 -12.34
N LYS A 11 16.22 22.10 -13.55
CA LYS A 11 14.80 21.69 -13.66
C LYS A 11 14.74 20.20 -13.42
N GLU A 12 14.86 19.90 -12.13
CA GLU A 12 14.59 18.64 -11.48
C GLU A 12 13.27 18.07 -12.03
N LYS A 13 13.38 17.06 -12.90
CA LYS A 13 12.25 16.17 -13.18
C LYS A 13 11.95 15.45 -11.86
N GLY A 14 11.06 16.02 -11.06
CA GLY A 14 10.53 15.33 -9.88
C GLY A 14 10.02 13.93 -10.28
N PRO A 15 9.99 12.98 -9.34
CA PRO A 15 9.51 11.64 -9.62
C PRO A 15 8.12 11.73 -10.25
N ALA A 16 7.90 11.02 -11.35
CA ALA A 16 6.59 10.99 -11.98
C ALA A 16 5.57 10.49 -10.94
N VAL A 17 4.51 11.26 -10.73
CA VAL A 17 3.45 10.93 -9.77
C VAL A 17 2.13 10.84 -10.52
N LYS A 18 1.32 9.85 -10.15
CA LYS A 18 -0.08 9.72 -10.56
C LYS A 18 -0.98 10.17 -9.41
N HIS A 19 -2.28 10.27 -9.65
CA HIS A 19 -3.25 10.67 -8.63
C HIS A 19 -4.18 9.51 -8.32
N CYS A 20 -4.50 9.32 -7.04
CA CYS A 20 -5.45 8.32 -6.59
C CYS A 20 -6.85 8.61 -7.14
N THR A 21 -7.50 7.62 -7.75
CA THR A 21 -8.85 7.77 -8.32
C THR A 21 -9.92 8.08 -7.26
N ASN A 22 -9.69 7.70 -5.99
CA ASN A 22 -10.66 7.86 -4.91
C ASN A 22 -10.52 9.22 -4.17
N CYS A 23 -9.29 9.63 -3.82
CA CYS A 23 -9.06 10.85 -3.01
C CYS A 23 -8.23 11.93 -3.70
N GLY A 24 -7.65 11.66 -4.88
CA GLY A 24 -6.75 12.58 -5.56
C GLY A 24 -5.35 12.72 -4.96
N CYS A 25 -4.99 11.93 -3.93
CA CYS A 25 -3.63 11.93 -3.37
C CYS A 25 -2.57 11.60 -4.42
N ARG A 26 -1.40 12.25 -4.31
CA ARG A 26 -0.25 11.93 -5.15
C ARG A 26 0.31 10.57 -4.77
N ILE A 27 0.38 9.68 -5.73
CA ILE A 27 0.97 8.35 -5.62
C ILE A 27 2.15 8.26 -6.59
N PRO A 28 3.23 7.56 -6.24
CA PRO A 28 4.34 7.38 -7.16
C PRO A 28 3.87 6.60 -8.39
N LEU A 29 4.33 6.97 -9.59
CA LEU A 29 3.98 6.24 -10.82
C LEU A 29 4.48 4.79 -10.80
N SER A 30 5.49 4.50 -9.98
CA SER A 30 6.01 3.13 -9.75
C SER A 30 5.05 2.25 -8.97
N SER A 31 4.01 2.80 -8.35
CA SER A 31 3.01 1.99 -7.67
C SER A 31 2.14 1.28 -8.71
N GLU A 32 1.95 -0.03 -8.54
CA GLU A 32 1.11 -0.86 -9.43
C GLU A 32 -0.38 -0.56 -9.26
N TYR A 33 -0.77 0.08 -8.16
CA TYR A 33 -2.16 0.35 -7.80
C TYR A 33 -2.60 1.76 -8.20
N GLU A 34 -3.85 1.91 -8.63
CA GLU A 34 -4.46 3.21 -8.95
C GLU A 34 -4.97 3.96 -7.72
N LEU A 35 -5.04 3.27 -6.58
CA LEU A 35 -5.41 3.83 -5.29
C LEU A 35 -4.16 4.14 -4.46
N CYS A 36 -4.22 5.19 -3.64
CA CYS A 36 -3.18 5.42 -2.64
C CYS A 36 -3.23 4.36 -1.54
N LYS A 37 -2.10 4.14 -0.86
CA LYS A 37 -1.99 3.19 0.25
C LYS A 37 -3.13 3.34 1.28
N GLU A 38 -3.53 4.58 1.57
CA GLU A 38 -4.62 4.86 2.51
C GLU A 38 -6.01 4.49 1.98
N CYS A 39 -6.35 4.83 0.74
CA CYS A 39 -7.64 4.46 0.14
C CYS A 39 -7.73 2.94 -0.05
N MET A 40 -6.66 2.34 -0.55
CA MET A 40 -6.56 0.89 -0.72
C MET A 40 -6.75 0.17 0.61
N LYS A 41 -6.12 0.66 1.67
CA LYS A 41 -6.37 0.19 3.04
C LYS A 41 -7.82 0.41 3.44
N LYS A 42 -8.39 1.61 3.30
CA LYS A 42 -9.80 1.86 3.69
C LYS A 42 -10.81 0.93 2.99
N GLU A 43 -10.59 0.57 1.73
CA GLU A 43 -11.48 -0.33 0.99
C GLU A 43 -11.24 -1.80 1.30
N LEU A 44 -9.98 -2.21 1.45
CA LEU A 44 -9.62 -3.61 1.65
C LEU A 44 -9.66 -4.04 3.11
N PHE A 45 -9.33 -3.15 4.03
CA PHE A 45 -9.29 -3.43 5.46
C PHE A 45 -10.61 -3.98 6.03
N PRO A 46 -11.80 -3.41 5.74
CA PRO A 46 -13.05 -4.03 6.16
C PRO A 46 -13.25 -5.41 5.53
N LYS A 47 -12.87 -5.61 4.26
CA LYS A 47 -12.96 -6.91 3.59
C LYS A 47 -12.03 -7.95 4.22
N VAL A 48 -10.78 -7.59 4.49
CA VAL A 48 -9.81 -8.44 5.20
C VAL A 48 -10.36 -8.82 6.58
N LYS A 49 -10.90 -7.84 7.31
CA LYS A 49 -11.43 -8.06 8.65
C LYS A 49 -12.63 -9.00 8.61
N ASP A 50 -13.57 -8.79 7.70
CA ASP A 50 -14.73 -9.67 7.51
C ASP A 50 -14.28 -11.08 7.13
N TYR A 51 -13.30 -11.19 6.23
CA TYR A 51 -12.73 -12.47 5.81
C TYR A 51 -12.06 -13.23 6.96
N ILE A 52 -11.28 -12.55 7.82
CA ILE A 52 -10.72 -13.14 9.05
C ILE A 52 -11.81 -13.49 10.06
N ILE A 53 -12.94 -12.78 10.01
CA ILE A 53 -14.07 -13.05 10.90
C ILE A 53 -14.80 -14.33 10.49
N GLU A 54 -15.02 -14.50 9.19
CA GLU A 54 -15.70 -15.64 8.59
C GLU A 54 -14.80 -16.89 8.51
N ASN A 55 -13.49 -16.70 8.33
CA ASN A 55 -12.53 -17.79 8.19
C ASN A 55 -11.60 -17.86 9.40
N GLU A 56 -11.56 -19.01 10.07
CA GLU A 56 -10.73 -19.23 11.26
C GLU A 56 -9.22 -19.35 10.93
N TYR A 57 -8.89 -19.84 9.73
CA TYR A 57 -7.51 -20.06 9.26
C TYR A 57 -7.17 -19.17 8.06
N VAL A 58 -6.94 -17.89 8.33
CA VAL A 58 -6.54 -16.93 7.29
C VAL A 58 -5.04 -16.69 7.33
N ASN A 59 -4.40 -16.74 6.16
CA ASN A 59 -2.97 -16.50 5.99
C ASN A 59 -2.73 -15.35 4.99
N GLU A 60 -1.56 -14.71 5.04
CA GLU A 60 -1.16 -13.59 4.15
C GLU A 60 -1.35 -13.98 2.68
N MET A 61 -0.99 -15.21 2.33
CA MET A 61 -1.09 -15.74 0.97
C MET A 61 -2.53 -15.87 0.48
N LEU A 62 -3.46 -16.25 1.36
CA LEU A 62 -4.88 -16.40 1.05
C LEU A 62 -5.52 -15.02 0.85
N LEU A 63 -5.22 -14.08 1.75
CA LEU A 63 -5.67 -12.69 1.64
C LEU A 63 -5.12 -12.01 0.37
N ALA A 64 -3.85 -12.23 0.06
CA ALA A 64 -3.23 -11.73 -1.16
C ALA A 64 -3.97 -12.22 -2.41
N ALA A 65 -4.31 -13.51 -2.44
CA ALA A 65 -5.05 -14.11 -3.55
C ALA A 65 -6.49 -13.59 -3.67
N GLU A 66 -7.22 -13.51 -2.55
CA GLU A 66 -8.63 -13.06 -2.56
C GLU A 66 -8.78 -11.57 -2.87
N LEU A 67 -7.90 -10.74 -2.31
CA LEU A 67 -7.99 -9.28 -2.44
C LEU A 67 -7.23 -8.76 -3.66
N GLY A 68 -6.44 -9.61 -4.31
CA GLY A 68 -5.58 -9.23 -5.43
C GLY A 68 -4.47 -8.25 -5.05
N ILE A 69 -3.94 -8.38 -3.83
CA ILE A 69 -2.88 -7.49 -3.32
C ILE A 69 -1.61 -8.26 -3.02
N ASP A 70 -0.46 -7.61 -3.14
CA ASP A 70 0.79 -8.26 -2.81
C ASP A 70 0.88 -8.55 -1.31
N LYS A 71 1.40 -9.74 -0.97
CA LYS A 71 1.63 -10.15 0.43
C LYS A 71 2.46 -9.13 1.22
N SER A 72 3.36 -8.39 0.56
CA SER A 72 4.21 -7.38 1.19
C SER A 72 3.39 -6.22 1.78
N ILE A 73 2.24 -5.89 1.17
CA ILE A 73 1.33 -4.85 1.68
C ILE A 73 0.62 -5.35 2.93
N ILE A 74 0.15 -6.60 2.91
CA ILE A 74 -0.49 -7.24 4.08
C ILE A 74 0.51 -7.33 5.22
N HIS A 75 1.75 -7.74 4.91
CA HIS A 75 2.85 -7.81 5.87
C HIS A 75 3.14 -6.46 6.50
N GLU A 76 3.19 -5.38 5.70
CA GLU A 76 3.35 -4.00 6.20
C GLU A 76 2.20 -3.63 7.15
N TRP A 77 0.95 -3.96 6.81
CA TRP A 77 -0.20 -3.66 7.68
C TRP A 77 -0.20 -4.42 9.00
N ILE A 78 0.30 -5.66 9.00
CA ILE A 78 0.47 -6.45 10.22
C ILE A 78 1.60 -5.85 11.07
N HIS A 79 2.72 -5.52 10.43
CA HIS A 79 3.88 -4.95 11.13
C HIS A 79 3.58 -3.57 11.74
N GLU A 80 2.80 -2.74 11.04
CA GLU A 80 2.31 -1.45 11.58
C GLU A 80 1.23 -1.61 12.67
N GLY A 81 0.79 -2.84 12.96
CA GLY A 81 -0.25 -3.11 13.98
C GLY A 81 -1.65 -2.69 13.54
N HIS A 82 -1.85 -2.46 12.25
CA HIS A 82 -3.18 -2.19 11.71
C HIS A 82 -3.99 -3.48 11.55
N LEU A 83 -3.34 -4.60 11.22
CA LEU A 83 -4.00 -5.90 11.09
C LEU A 83 -3.51 -6.86 12.17
N GLU A 84 -4.43 -7.47 12.92
CA GLU A 84 -4.12 -8.60 13.79
C GLU A 84 -4.84 -9.85 13.29
N TYR A 85 -4.10 -10.94 13.15
CA TYR A 85 -4.72 -12.25 13.00
C TYR A 85 -5.49 -12.56 14.28
N ARG A 86 -6.69 -13.14 14.14
CA ARG A 86 -7.30 -13.85 15.26
C ARG A 86 -6.26 -14.85 15.73
N LYS A 87 -5.80 -14.70 16.98
CA LYS A 87 -4.76 -15.51 17.59
C LYS A 87 -5.09 -16.98 17.42
N ASN A 88 -4.62 -17.59 16.34
CA ASN A 88 -4.30 -18.99 16.40
C ASN A 88 -3.01 -19.03 17.23
N ASN A 89 -3.07 -19.72 18.37
CA ASN A 89 -1.91 -20.12 19.14
C ASN A 89 -0.94 -20.87 18.20
N PHE A 90 -0.13 -20.15 17.43
CA PHE A 90 1.02 -20.76 16.77
C PHE A 90 2.11 -20.83 17.84
N PRO A 91 2.39 -22.02 18.42
CA PRO A 91 3.56 -22.16 19.27
C PRO A 91 4.76 -21.75 18.42
N LYS A 92 5.53 -20.78 18.90
CA LYS A 92 6.84 -20.49 18.35
C LYS A 92 7.66 -21.77 18.49
N GLN A 93 8.02 -22.37 17.36
CA GLN A 93 9.02 -23.44 17.32
C GLN A 93 10.41 -22.84 17.55
#